data_AF-A0A264W7Q0-F1
#
_entry.id   AF-A0A264W7Q0-F1
#
_cell.length_a   1.000
_cell.length_b   1.000
_cell.length_c   1.000
_cell.angle_alpha   90.00
_cell.angle_beta   90.00
_cell.angle_gamma   90.00
#
_symmetry.space_group_name_H-M   'P 1'
#
loop_
_entity.id
_entity.type
_entity.pdbx_description
1 polymer ?
#
loop_
_entity_poly.entity_id
_entity_poly.type
_entity_poly.pdbx_seq_one_letter_code
_entity_poly.pdbx_strand_id
1 'polypeptide(L)' 'MDDQIVYWRTLICRGWQIHIGATARGLCFTGGWNQGFEDLAAWAEKRFTQPVFIRDDKGLAEYAEQLQAYLNGKRTHFS' A
#
# COMPACT_ATOMS: atom_id res chain seq x y z
N MET A 1 5.45 16.74 -10.63
CA MET A 1 6.54 16.23 -9.78
C MET A 1 6.00 15.27 -8.71
N ASP A 2 4.72 15.35 -8.34
CA ASP A 2 4.09 14.48 -7.33
C ASP A 2 3.75 13.04 -7.77
N ASP A 3 3.77 12.72 -9.08
CA ASP A 3 3.53 11.35 -9.58
C ASP A 3 4.72 10.38 -9.36
N GLN A 4 5.82 10.83 -8.75
CA GLN A 4 6.99 9.98 -8.48
C GLN A 4 7.07 9.49 -7.03
N ILE A 5 6.33 10.10 -6.11
CA ILE A 5 6.38 9.73 -4.69
C ILE A 5 5.37 8.62 -4.43
N VAL A 6 5.88 7.48 -3.96
CA VAL A 6 5.10 6.36 -3.49
C VAL A 6 5.22 6.32 -1.97
N TYR A 7 4.16 6.78 -1.30
CA TYR A 7 3.98 6.58 0.12
C TYR A 7 3.67 5.12 0.36
N TRP A 8 4.33 4.51 1.34
CA TRP A 8 4.12 3.11 1.65
C TRP A 8 4.06 2.85 3.13
N ARG A 9 3.39 1.75 3.48
CA ARG A 9 3.41 1.20 4.83
C ARG A 9 3.23 -0.30 4.81
N THR A 10 3.52 -0.91 5.94
CA THR A 10 3.24 -2.30 6.21
C THR A 10 2.06 -2.40 7.17
N LEU A 11 1.13 -3.30 6.88
CA LEU A 11 0.06 -3.67 7.81
C LEU A 11 0.13 -5.18 8.08
N ILE A 12 -0.21 -5.57 9.30
CA ILE A 12 -0.29 -6.97 9.70
C ILE A 12 -1.76 -7.34 9.86
N CYS A 13 -2.24 -8.25 9.02
CA CYS A 13 -3.61 -8.73 9.05
C CYS A 13 -3.63 -10.26 9.20
N ARG A 14 -4.21 -10.76 10.30
CA ARG A 14 -4.29 -12.21 10.60
C ARG A 14 -2.93 -12.94 10.57
N GLY A 15 -1.87 -12.25 10.99
CA GLY A 15 -0.50 -12.77 10.95
C GLY A 15 0.20 -12.62 9.60
N TRP A 16 -0.48 -12.14 8.57
CA TRP A 16 0.10 -11.86 7.26
C TRP A 16 0.59 -10.43 7.18
N GLN A 17 1.82 -10.26 6.71
CA GLN A 17 2.39 -8.96 6.38
C GLN A 17 1.95 -8.54 4.97
N ILE A 18 1.41 -7.33 4.83
CA ILE A 18 0.97 -6.78 3.55
C ILE A 18 1.55 -5.37 3.41
N HIS A 19 2.23 -5.10 2.30
CA HIS A 19 2.69 -3.77 1.95
C HIS A 19 1.64 -3.07 1.11
N ILE A 20 1.35 -1.80 1.41
CA ILE A 20 0.45 -0.99 0.60
C ILE A 20 1.18 0.26 0.16
N GLY A 21 0.84 0.73 -1.03
CA GLY A 21 1.41 1.91 -1.66
C GLY A 21 0.33 2.87 -2.13
N ALA A 22 0.52 4.17 -1.88
CA ALA A 22 -0.31 5.25 -2.39
C ALA A 22 0.56 6.37 -2.95
N THR A 23 0.04 7.10 -3.93
CA THR A 23 0.61 8.39 -4.35
C THR A 23 -0.26 9.52 -3.79
N ALA A 24 0.07 10.77 -4.11
CA ALA A 24 -0.79 11.91 -3.80
C ALA A 24 -2.23 11.78 -4.38
N ARG A 25 -2.44 10.88 -5.33
CA ARG A 25 -3.74 10.62 -5.98
C ARG A 25 -4.55 9.53 -5.25
N GLY A 26 -3.98 8.88 -4.24
CA GLY A 26 -4.60 7.82 -3.46
C GLY A 26 -3.91 6.46 -3.62
N LEU A 27 -4.55 5.42 -3.05
CA LEU A 27 -4.05 4.05 -3.03
C LEU A 27 -3.85 3.50 -4.45
N CYS A 28 -2.65 3.03 -4.75
CA CYS A 28 -2.26 2.57 -6.09
C CYS A 28 -1.70 1.13 -6.11
N PHE A 29 -1.31 0.60 -4.96
CA PHE A 29 -0.74 -0.74 -4.83
C PHE A 29 -1.15 -1.43 -3.53
N THR A 30 -1.41 -2.73 -3.62
CA THR A 30 -1.57 -3.65 -2.50
C THR A 30 -0.75 -4.89 -2.78
N GLY A 31 0.23 -5.17 -1.93
CA GLY A 31 1.09 -6.35 -2.05
C GLY A 31 0.35 -7.64 -1.71
N GLY A 32 0.95 -8.75 -2.09
CA GLY A 32 0.51 -10.08 -1.72
C GLY A 32 0.73 -10.40 -0.24
N TRP A 33 0.18 -11.54 0.18
CA TRP A 33 0.30 -12.01 1.56
C TRP A 33 1.75 -12.43 1.83
N ASN A 34 2.33 -11.86 2.88
CA ASN A 34 3.71 -12.12 3.30
C ASN A 34 4.77 -11.79 2.23
N GLN A 35 4.43 -10.92 1.27
CA GLN A 35 5.42 -10.37 0.34
C GLN A 35 6.20 -9.23 1.00
N GLY A 36 7.45 -9.06 0.60
CA GLY A 36 8.31 -7.98 1.08
C GLY A 36 8.10 -6.66 0.34
N PHE A 37 8.81 -5.64 0.80
CA PHE A 37 8.87 -4.32 0.15
C PHE A 37 9.37 -4.38 -1.29
N GLU A 38 10.19 -5.37 -1.64
CA GLU A 38 10.74 -5.56 -3.00
C GLU A 38 9.66 -5.66 -4.08
N ASP A 39 8.50 -6.25 -3.76
CA ASP A 39 7.38 -6.38 -4.73
C ASP A 39 6.76 -5.01 -5.05
N LEU A 40 6.57 -4.17 -4.01
CA LEU A 40 6.15 -2.78 -4.17
C LEU A 40 7.17 -1.98 -4.99
N ALA A 41 8.46 -2.16 -4.69
CA ALA A 41 9.53 -1.46 -5.40
C ALA A 41 9.53 -1.83 -6.90
N ALA A 42 9.55 -3.12 -7.21
CA ALA A 42 9.52 -3.61 -8.57
C ALA A 42 8.24 -3.19 -9.34
N TRP A 43 7.10 -3.12 -8.66
CA TRP A 43 5.87 -2.60 -9.26
C TRP A 43 5.96 -1.10 -9.58
N ALA A 44 6.47 -0.30 -8.65
CA ALA A 44 6.58 1.14 -8.80
C ALA A 44 7.62 1.52 -9.87
N GLU A 45 8.76 0.81 -9.94
CA GLU A 45 9.79 1.04 -10.97
C GLU A 45 9.28 0.74 -12.40
N LYS A 46 8.31 -0.16 -12.55
CA LYS A 46 7.67 -0.42 -13.85
C LYS A 46 6.67 0.66 -14.26
N ARG A 47 6.12 1.43 -13.30
CA ARG A 47 5.06 2.42 -13.56
C ARG A 47 5.55 3.86 -13.55
N PHE A 48 6.57 4.15 -12.76
CA PHE A 48 7.06 5.50 -12.53
C PHE A 48 8.52 5.60 -12.95
N THR A 49 8.89 6.72 -13.58
CA THR A 49 10.28 7.02 -13.86
C THR A 49 10.95 7.52 -12.58
N GLN A 50 11.83 6.70 -12.00
CA GLN A 50 12.57 6.99 -10.75
C GLN A 50 11.64 7.24 -9.55
N PRO A 51 10.89 6.21 -9.09
CA PRO A 51 10.01 6.35 -7.93
C PRO A 51 10.83 6.65 -6.65
N VAL A 52 10.28 7.54 -5.83
CA VAL A 52 10.78 7.82 -4.49
C VAL A 52 9.85 7.16 -3.48
N PHE A 53 10.39 6.27 -2.65
CA PHE A 53 9.61 5.57 -1.64
C PHE A 53 9.70 6.29 -0.30
N ILE A 54 8.57 6.73 0.22
CA ILE A 54 8.48 7.38 1.53
C ILE A 54 7.62 6.52 2.43
N ARG A 55 8.15 6.11 3.58
CA ARG A 55 7.34 5.39 4.56
C ARG A 55 6.43 6.38 5.28
N ASP A 56 5.12 6.18 5.18
CA ASP A 56 4.12 7.04 5.83
C ASP A 56 3.02 6.21 6.51
N ASP A 57 3.32 5.73 7.71
CA ASP A 57 2.37 4.95 8.50
C ASP A 57 1.13 5.77 8.94
N LYS A 58 1.21 7.11 8.97
CA LYS A 58 0.13 7.99 9.41
C LYS A 58 -0.80 8.36 8.25
N GLY A 59 -0.26 8.83 7.12
CA GLY A 59 -1.04 9.19 5.94
C GLY A 59 -1.78 8.00 5.32
N LEU A 60 -1.24 6.78 5.51
CA LEU A 60 -1.87 5.54 5.05
C LEU A 60 -2.68 4.82 6.15
N ALA A 61 -2.96 5.45 7.30
CA ALA A 61 -3.78 4.90 8.38
C ALA A 61 -5.17 4.47 7.91
N GLU A 62 -5.90 5.40 7.32
CA GLU A 62 -7.29 5.17 6.90
C GLU A 62 -7.38 4.05 5.85
N TYR A 63 -6.47 4.04 4.87
CA TYR A 63 -6.40 2.96 3.87
C TYR A 63 -6.08 1.60 4.51
N ALA A 64 -5.14 1.56 5.46
CA ALA A 64 -4.80 0.32 6.14
C ALA A 64 -5.96 -0.22 6.97
N GLU A 65 -6.69 0.64 7.68
CA GLU A 65 -7.87 0.23 8.46
C GLU A 65 -8.98 -0.32 7.55
N GLN A 66 -9.25 0.35 6.42
CA GLN A 66 -10.23 -0.11 5.45
C GLN A 66 -9.84 -1.46 4.82
N LEU A 67 -8.58 -1.61 4.41
CA LEU A 67 -8.07 -2.87 3.85
C LEU A 67 -8.07 -3.98 4.89
N GLN A 68 -7.69 -3.69 6.13
CA GLN A 68 -7.73 -4.67 7.21
C GLN A 68 -9.16 -5.10 7.53
N ALA A 69 -10.14 -4.19 7.49
CA ALA A 69 -11.55 -4.53 7.64
C ALA A 69 -12.06 -5.40 6.49
N TYR A 70 -11.69 -5.07 5.25
CA TYR A 70 -12.03 -5.86 4.06
C TYR A 70 -11.42 -7.27 4.12
N LEU A 71 -10.11 -7.38 4.39
CA LEU A 71 -9.37 -8.64 4.50
C LEU A 71 -9.85 -9.50 5.67
N ASN A 72 -10.34 -8.88 6.74
CA ASN A 72 -10.96 -9.60 7.84
C ASN A 72 -12.37 -10.11 7.53
N GLY A 73 -12.88 -9.90 6.31
CA GLY A 73 -14.25 -10.28 5.93
C GLY A 73 -15.32 -9.45 6.63
N LYS A 74 -14.95 -8.33 7.26
CA LYS A 74 -15.89 -7.42 7.92
C LYS A 74 -16.52 -6.42 6.95
N ARG A 75 -16.00 -6.29 5.72
CA ARG A 75 -16.56 -5.48 4.64
C ARG A 75 -16.42 -6.21 3.31
N THR A 76 -17.47 -6.19 2.49
CA THR A 76 -17.51 -6.78 1.14
C THR A 76 -17.57 -5.73 0.02
N HIS A 77 -17.69 -4.44 0.35
CA HIS A 77 -17.76 -3.34 -0.61
C HIS A 77 -16.88 -2.15 -0.21
N PHE A 78 -16.21 -1.57 -1.21
CA PHE A 78 -15.61 -0.24 -1.15
C PHE A 78 -16.65 0.74 -1.72
N SER A 79 -17.04 1.77 -0.96
CA SER A 79 -17.96 2.83 -1.39
C SER A 79 -17.25 4.17 -1.37
#